data_AF-A0A803MKX1-F1
#
_entry.id   AF-A0A803MKX1-F1
#
_cell.length_a   1.000
_cell.length_b   1.000
_cell.length_c   1.000
_cell.angle_alpha   90.00
_cell.angle_beta   90.00
_cell.angle_gamma   90.00
#
_symmetry.space_group_name_H-M   'P 1'
#
loop_
_entity.id
_entity.type
_entity.pdbx_description
1 polymer ?
#
loop_
_entity_poly.entity_id
_entity_poly.type
_entity_poly.pdbx_seq_one_letter_code
_entity_poly.pdbx_strand_id
1 'polypeptide(L)'
;MAGNVIRKRVNKVANYLWDNFLGGTSDSRPFGNAVLDGIDFDIELGSGDNYDILARALNRRSTALRKIYLSAAPQCPFPDAHLSNAINTGLFDYVWVQFYNNAPCQYTNGNTGNLVSSWNESTTVNAGQIFLGLPAAPGAAVSGYIPPDALKSQVLPIIRMSPKYGGVMLWSRFYDAGYSTAIKDSVNGGSSNGVHHESIGIAIILN
;
A
#
# COMPACT_ATOMS: atom_id res chain seq x y z
N MET A 1 -23.38 24.01 6.46
CA MET A 1 -22.73 24.72 5.33
C MET A 1 -21.30 24.24 5.06
N ALA A 2 -20.47 24.01 6.09
CA ALA A 2 -19.08 23.53 5.93
C ALA A 2 -18.94 22.18 5.17
N GLY A 3 -19.79 21.18 5.45
CA GLY A 3 -19.74 19.88 4.76
C GLY A 3 -19.92 19.95 3.23
N ASN A 4 -20.71 20.90 2.73
CA ASN A 4 -20.88 21.10 1.29
C ASN A 4 -19.63 21.72 0.62
N VAL A 5 -18.89 22.56 1.35
CA VAL A 5 -17.63 23.16 0.86
C VAL A 5 -16.54 22.10 0.79
N ILE A 6 -16.40 21.28 1.83
CA ILE A 6 -15.43 20.18 1.88
C ILE A 6 -15.69 19.20 0.73
N ARG A 7 -16.94 18.74 0.56
CA ARG A 7 -17.31 17.83 -0.53
C ARG A 7 -17.01 18.40 -1.91
N LYS A 8 -17.22 19.71 -2.13
CA LYS A 8 -16.83 20.38 -3.37
C LYS A 8 -15.31 20.37 -3.59
N ARG A 9 -14.51 20.60 -2.54
CA ARG A 9 -13.03 20.57 -2.64
C ARG A 9 -12.53 19.17 -2.95
N VAL A 10 -13.01 18.14 -2.24
CA VAL A 10 -12.63 16.74 -2.49
C VAL A 10 -13.00 16.31 -3.91
N ASN A 11 -14.20 16.68 -4.38
CA ASN A 11 -14.60 16.37 -5.75
C ASN A 11 -13.72 17.08 -6.81
N LYS A 12 -13.19 18.27 -6.53
CA LYS A 12 -12.22 18.92 -7.43
C LYS A 12 -10.94 18.10 -7.55
N VAL A 13 -10.41 17.60 -6.43
CA VAL A 13 -9.23 16.72 -6.42
C VAL A 13 -9.52 15.41 -7.16
N ALA A 14 -10.65 14.77 -6.88
CA ALA A 14 -11.05 13.53 -7.55
C ALA A 14 -11.20 13.71 -9.07
N ASN A 15 -11.81 14.83 -9.51
CA ASN A 15 -11.92 15.16 -10.94
C ASN A 15 -10.54 15.41 -11.56
N TYR A 16 -9.67 16.16 -10.88
CA TYR A 16 -8.33 16.42 -11.36
C TYR A 16 -7.54 15.11 -11.56
N LEU A 17 -7.56 14.20 -10.58
CA LEU A 17 -6.91 12.89 -10.69
C LEU A 17 -7.51 12.07 -11.83
N TRP A 18 -8.85 12.08 -11.96
CA TRP A 18 -9.55 11.38 -13.03
C TRP A 18 -9.14 11.88 -14.42
N ASP A 19 -9.18 13.19 -14.63
CA ASP A 19 -8.98 13.84 -15.93
C ASP A 19 -7.53 13.85 -16.39
N ASN A 20 -6.57 13.89 -15.46
CA ASN A 20 -5.16 14.05 -15.78
C ASN A 20 -4.34 12.75 -15.73
N PHE A 21 -4.78 11.76 -14.95
CA PHE A 21 -4.00 10.53 -14.72
C PHE A 21 -4.77 9.23 -14.99
N LEU A 22 -6.08 9.22 -14.77
CA LEU A 22 -6.92 8.04 -14.99
C LEU A 22 -7.67 8.17 -16.32
N GLY A 23 -8.90 7.64 -16.39
CA GLY A 23 -9.67 7.49 -17.62
C GLY A 23 -10.44 8.73 -18.09
N GLY A 24 -10.23 9.89 -17.48
CA GLY A 24 -10.80 11.16 -17.95
C GLY A 24 -9.96 11.82 -19.04
N THR A 25 -10.29 13.06 -19.37
CA THR A 25 -9.64 13.81 -20.47
C THR A 25 -9.23 15.20 -20.00
N SER A 26 -8.03 15.61 -20.38
CA SER A 26 -7.45 16.92 -20.08
C SER A 26 -6.53 17.34 -21.22
N ASP A 27 -6.47 18.63 -21.52
CA ASP A 27 -5.58 19.20 -22.55
C ASP A 27 -4.09 19.10 -22.18
N SER A 28 -3.79 18.90 -20.89
CA SER A 28 -2.43 18.80 -20.38
C SER A 28 -2.32 17.66 -19.37
N ARG A 29 -2.00 16.46 -19.87
CA ARG A 29 -1.75 15.28 -19.04
C ARG A 29 -0.26 15.15 -18.69
N PRO A 30 0.13 15.13 -17.40
CA PRO A 30 1.53 15.08 -17.00
C PRO A 30 2.32 13.87 -17.53
N PHE A 31 1.66 12.72 -17.68
CA PHE A 31 2.25 11.50 -18.24
C PHE A 31 1.83 11.25 -19.70
N GLY A 32 1.42 12.30 -20.41
CA GLY A 32 0.92 12.21 -21.78
C GLY A 32 -0.29 11.27 -21.89
N ASN A 33 -0.21 10.32 -22.81
CA ASN A 33 -1.32 9.39 -23.12
C ASN A 33 -1.43 8.22 -22.13
N ALA A 34 -0.56 8.13 -21.13
CA ALA A 34 -0.65 7.07 -20.13
C ALA A 34 -1.95 7.20 -19.31
N VAL A 35 -2.58 6.06 -19.05
CA VAL A 35 -3.73 5.93 -18.16
C VAL A 35 -3.31 5.00 -17.03
N LEU A 36 -3.27 5.53 -15.80
CA LEU A 36 -2.88 4.75 -14.64
C LEU A 36 -4.00 3.80 -14.21
N ASP A 37 -3.63 2.67 -13.63
CA ASP A 37 -4.56 1.65 -13.14
C ASP A 37 -5.25 2.05 -11.84
N GLY A 38 -4.65 2.97 -11.07
CA GLY A 38 -5.11 3.29 -9.73
C GLY A 38 -4.42 4.49 -9.09
N ILE A 39 -4.77 4.73 -7.83
CA ILE A 39 -4.19 5.77 -6.98
C ILE A 39 -3.80 5.15 -5.65
N ASP A 40 -2.56 5.38 -5.23
CA ASP A 40 -2.04 5.02 -3.92
C ASP A 40 -2.14 6.21 -2.95
N PHE A 41 -2.55 5.93 -1.73
CA PHE A 41 -2.69 6.90 -0.65
C PHE A 41 -1.55 6.68 0.33
N ASP A 42 -0.44 7.36 0.08
CA ASP A 42 0.71 7.41 0.96
C ASP A 42 0.73 8.76 1.71
N ILE A 43 -0.03 8.82 2.80
CA ILE A 43 -0.24 10.05 3.57
C ILE A 43 0.48 9.93 4.90
N GLU A 44 1.65 10.56 4.98
CA GLU A 44 2.52 10.43 6.15
C GLU A 44 2.45 11.61 7.12
N LEU A 45 1.88 12.74 6.69
CA LEU A 45 1.86 14.00 7.43
C LEU A 45 0.55 14.77 7.23
N GLY A 46 0.26 15.66 8.18
CA GLY A 46 -0.90 16.54 8.12
C GLY A 46 -2.15 15.93 8.75
N SER A 47 -3.33 16.32 8.27
CA SER A 47 -4.60 15.77 8.76
C SER A 47 -4.97 14.50 7.98
N GLY A 48 -5.52 13.50 8.67
CA GLY A 48 -6.15 12.31 8.09
C GLY A 48 -7.59 12.52 7.59
N ASP A 49 -8.08 13.76 7.61
CA ASP A 49 -9.46 14.06 7.25
C ASP A 49 -9.72 13.94 5.74
N ASN A 50 -10.94 13.49 5.39
CA ASN A 50 -11.52 13.52 4.04
C ASN A 50 -10.94 12.55 3.00
N TYR A 51 -9.94 11.74 3.34
CA TYR A 51 -9.43 10.70 2.44
C TYR A 51 -10.46 9.59 2.19
N ASP A 52 -11.35 9.33 3.14
CA ASP A 52 -12.52 8.46 2.97
C ASP A 52 -13.50 9.00 1.91
N ILE A 53 -13.74 10.32 1.90
CA ILE A 53 -14.57 10.99 0.91
C ILE A 53 -13.89 10.94 -0.47
N LEU A 54 -12.56 11.12 -0.51
CA LEU A 54 -11.79 11.04 -1.75
C LEU A 54 -11.80 9.62 -2.34
N ALA A 55 -11.57 8.59 -1.51
CA ALA A 55 -11.63 7.19 -1.90
C ALA A 55 -13.01 6.84 -2.50
N ARG A 56 -14.10 7.27 -1.85
CA ARG A 56 -15.47 7.09 -2.39
C ARG A 56 -15.66 7.84 -3.71
N ALA A 57 -15.09 9.04 -3.86
CA ALA A 57 -15.22 9.82 -5.09
C ALA A 57 -14.47 9.19 -6.26
N LEU A 58 -13.26 8.66 -6.05
CA LEU A 58 -12.48 7.93 -7.04
C LEU A 58 -13.14 6.59 -7.40
N ASN A 59 -13.57 5.81 -6.40
CA ASN A 59 -14.21 4.52 -6.64
C ASN A 59 -15.50 4.63 -7.48
N ARG A 60 -16.25 5.73 -7.38
CA ARG A 60 -17.42 5.99 -8.24
C ARG A 60 -17.08 6.12 -9.74
N ARG A 61 -15.81 6.31 -10.08
CA ARG A 61 -15.32 6.32 -11.47
C ARG A 61 -14.98 4.92 -11.98
N SER A 62 -14.87 3.95 -11.09
CA SER A 62 -14.64 2.55 -11.44
C SER A 62 -15.88 1.95 -12.09
N THR A 63 -15.68 1.19 -13.16
CA THR A 63 -16.74 0.50 -13.92
C THR A 63 -16.35 -0.96 -14.16
N ALA A 64 -17.29 -1.78 -14.63
CA ALA A 64 -16.99 -3.16 -15.01
C ALA A 64 -15.95 -3.29 -16.13
N LEU A 65 -15.86 -2.28 -17.01
CA LEU A 65 -14.90 -2.24 -18.12
C LEU A 65 -13.56 -1.60 -17.74
N ARG A 66 -13.55 -0.79 -16.68
CA ARG A 66 -12.38 -0.06 -16.18
C ARG A 66 -12.42 -0.02 -14.67
N LYS A 67 -11.79 -1.02 -14.05
CA LYS A 67 -11.51 -1.00 -12.61
C LYS A 67 -10.48 0.08 -12.31
N ILE A 68 -10.73 0.86 -11.26
CA ILE A 68 -9.73 1.75 -10.66
C ILE A 68 -9.30 1.11 -9.34
N TYR A 69 -8.01 0.82 -9.23
CA TYR A 69 -7.44 0.27 -8.00
C TYR A 69 -7.17 1.38 -7.01
N LEU A 70 -7.56 1.17 -5.77
CA LEU A 70 -7.19 2.06 -4.67
C LEU A 70 -6.28 1.30 -3.71
N SER A 71 -5.16 1.92 -3.39
CA SER A 71 -4.23 1.39 -2.40
C SER A 71 -3.83 2.41 -1.37
N ALA A 72 -3.39 1.95 -0.19
CA ALA A 72 -2.97 2.80 0.91
C ALA A 72 -1.68 2.26 1.53
N ALA A 73 -0.81 3.16 1.97
CA ALA A 73 0.47 2.82 2.62
C ALA A 73 0.50 3.30 4.08
N PRO A 74 -0.35 2.78 4.98
CA PRO A 74 -0.31 3.15 6.39
C PRO A 74 1.00 2.71 7.05
N GLN A 75 1.40 3.39 8.11
CA GLN A 75 2.45 2.88 8.98
C GLN A 75 1.95 1.66 9.77
N CYS A 76 2.88 0.86 10.33
CA CYS A 76 2.51 -0.32 11.11
C CYS A 76 1.82 -0.08 12.47
N PRO A 77 1.86 1.11 13.11
CA PRO A 77 1.00 1.39 14.26
C PRO A 77 -0.47 1.44 13.82
N PHE A 78 -1.29 0.50 14.31
CA PHE A 78 -2.73 0.48 14.02
C PHE A 78 -3.56 0.91 15.24
N PRO A 79 -4.65 1.68 15.04
CA PRO A 79 -5.09 2.30 13.78
C PRO A 79 -4.10 3.39 13.29
N ASP A 80 -3.84 3.42 11.98
CA ASP A 80 -2.99 4.46 11.36
C ASP A 80 -3.61 5.86 11.52
N ALA A 81 -2.77 6.84 11.86
CA ALA A 81 -3.22 8.18 12.22
C ALA A 81 -3.87 8.95 11.06
N HIS A 82 -3.53 8.64 9.80
CA HIS A 82 -3.96 9.41 8.63
C HIS A 82 -4.97 8.64 7.77
N LEU A 83 -4.79 7.33 7.64
CA LEU A 83 -5.47 6.51 6.63
C LEU A 83 -6.57 5.62 7.20
N SER A 84 -6.70 5.50 8.53
CA SER A 84 -7.71 4.62 9.14
C SER A 84 -9.13 4.90 8.66
N ASN A 85 -9.53 6.17 8.55
CA ASN A 85 -10.86 6.53 8.04
C ASN A 85 -11.07 6.09 6.58
N ALA A 86 -10.03 6.22 5.75
CA ALA A 86 -10.06 5.82 4.35
C ALA A 86 -10.12 4.29 4.21
N ILE A 87 -9.25 3.56 4.92
CA ILE A 87 -9.21 2.09 4.90
C ILE A 87 -10.56 1.52 5.39
N ASN A 88 -11.14 2.08 6.44
CA ASN A 88 -12.44 1.65 6.99
C ASN A 88 -13.62 1.82 6.02
N THR A 89 -13.44 2.50 4.88
CA THR A 89 -14.47 2.54 3.83
C THR A 89 -14.72 1.20 3.15
N GLY A 90 -13.78 0.26 3.21
CA GLY A 90 -13.87 -1.03 2.50
C GLY A 90 -13.51 -0.95 1.01
N LEU A 91 -12.97 0.18 0.54
CA LEU A 91 -12.76 0.43 -0.89
C LEU A 91 -11.34 0.16 -1.37
N PHE A 92 -10.40 -0.09 -0.46
CA PHE A 92 -8.99 -0.29 -0.80
C PHE A 92 -8.74 -1.73 -1.22
N ASP A 93 -8.27 -1.91 -2.45
CA ASP A 93 -7.91 -3.20 -3.01
C ASP A 93 -6.62 -3.73 -2.37
N TYR A 94 -5.65 -2.84 -2.12
CA TYR A 94 -4.36 -3.16 -1.54
C TYR A 94 -4.01 -2.24 -0.37
N VAL A 95 -3.42 -2.78 0.69
CA VAL A 95 -2.86 -1.99 1.79
C VAL A 95 -1.44 -2.46 2.04
N TRP A 96 -0.45 -1.61 1.76
CA TRP A 96 0.97 -1.89 1.95
C TRP A 96 1.45 -1.29 3.26
N VAL A 97 1.33 -2.04 4.33
CA VAL A 97 1.68 -1.56 5.67
C VAL A 97 3.19 -1.40 5.79
N GLN A 98 3.64 -0.22 6.21
CA GLN A 98 5.05 0.09 6.36
C GLN A 98 5.60 -0.45 7.70
N PHE A 99 6.25 -1.63 7.67
CA PHE A 99 6.83 -2.28 8.86
C PHE A 99 8.26 -1.82 9.15
N TYR A 100 8.48 -0.51 9.11
CA TYR A 100 9.78 0.13 9.34
C TYR A 100 9.61 1.51 9.99
N ASN A 101 10.72 2.09 10.47
CA ASN A 101 10.78 3.34 11.24
C ASN A 101 9.90 3.39 12.52
N ASN A 102 9.37 2.25 12.96
CA ASN A 102 8.43 2.12 14.07
C ASN A 102 8.81 0.92 14.93
N ALA A 103 9.68 1.13 15.93
CA ALA A 103 10.18 0.09 16.82
C ALA A 103 9.11 -0.85 17.43
N PRO A 104 7.91 -0.36 17.83
CA PRO A 104 6.87 -1.22 18.41
C PRO A 104 6.27 -2.25 17.45
N CYS A 105 6.42 -2.08 16.14
CA CYS A 105 5.76 -2.93 15.13
C CYS A 105 6.68 -3.37 13.98
N GLN A 106 8.00 -3.16 14.07
CA GLN A 106 8.95 -3.57 13.04
C GLN A 106 9.83 -4.75 13.47
N TYR A 107 10.57 -5.29 12.51
CA TYR A 107 11.64 -6.25 12.78
C TYR A 107 12.83 -5.59 13.49
N THR A 108 13.36 -6.23 14.52
CA THR A 108 14.53 -5.73 15.26
C THR A 108 15.49 -6.86 15.59
N ASN A 109 16.67 -6.88 14.98
CA ASN A 109 17.81 -7.75 15.34
C ASN A 109 17.45 -9.22 15.62
N GLY A 110 16.77 -9.91 14.70
CA GLY A 110 16.38 -11.31 14.87
C GLY A 110 15.04 -11.54 15.57
N ASN A 111 14.40 -10.47 16.08
CA ASN A 111 13.08 -10.55 16.70
C ASN A 111 11.98 -10.16 15.70
N THR A 112 11.07 -11.10 15.45
CA THR A 112 9.89 -10.93 14.58
C THR A 112 8.60 -10.64 15.34
N GLY A 113 8.59 -10.74 16.67
CA GLY A 113 7.36 -10.71 17.50
C GLY A 113 6.53 -9.44 17.32
N ASN A 114 7.17 -8.27 17.37
CA ASN A 114 6.52 -6.98 17.17
C ASN A 114 5.88 -6.87 15.78
N LEU A 115 6.63 -7.25 14.73
CA LEU A 115 6.16 -7.26 13.35
C LEU A 115 4.99 -8.22 13.17
N VAL A 116 5.10 -9.46 13.66
CA VAL A 116 4.05 -10.47 13.53
C VAL A 116 2.79 -10.07 14.30
N SER A 117 2.92 -9.47 15.48
CA SER A 117 1.77 -8.95 16.24
C SER A 117 1.03 -7.87 15.45
N SER A 118 1.77 -6.87 14.96
CA SER A 118 1.18 -5.78 14.15
C SER A 118 0.64 -6.28 12.80
N TRP A 119 1.29 -7.27 12.18
CA TRP A 119 0.78 -7.91 10.97
C TRP A 119 -0.60 -8.53 11.22
N ASN A 120 -0.77 -9.28 12.31
CA ASN A 120 -2.05 -9.88 12.66
C ASN A 120 -3.15 -8.82 12.84
N GLU A 121 -2.84 -7.71 13.51
CA GLU A 121 -3.76 -6.57 13.64
C GLU A 121 -4.13 -5.98 12.27
N SER A 122 -3.14 -5.76 11.40
CA SER A 122 -3.36 -5.21 10.05
C SER A 122 -4.26 -6.09 9.19
N THR A 123 -4.25 -7.41 9.40
CA THR A 123 -5.10 -8.33 8.62
C THR A 123 -6.58 -8.25 8.99
N THR A 124 -6.93 -7.53 10.06
CA THR A 124 -8.33 -7.31 10.48
C THR A 124 -9.00 -6.14 9.76
N VAL A 125 -8.25 -5.31 9.02
CA VAL A 125 -8.81 -4.13 8.35
C VAL A 125 -9.65 -4.51 7.13
N ASN A 126 -10.60 -3.63 6.78
CA ASN A 126 -11.51 -3.83 5.66
C ASN A 126 -10.85 -3.46 4.31
N ALA A 127 -9.89 -4.27 3.86
CA ALA A 127 -9.22 -4.13 2.58
C ALA A 127 -9.16 -5.46 1.82
N GLY A 128 -8.87 -5.44 0.51
CA GLY A 128 -8.73 -6.65 -0.31
C GLY A 128 -7.56 -7.52 0.16
N GLN A 129 -6.33 -7.06 -0.09
CA GLN A 129 -5.09 -7.73 0.31
C GLN A 129 -4.18 -6.79 1.11
N ILE A 130 -3.39 -7.37 2.01
CA ILE A 130 -2.39 -6.71 2.84
C ILE A 130 -0.99 -7.12 2.39
N PHE A 131 -0.12 -6.14 2.19
CA PHE A 131 1.26 -6.33 1.77
C PHE A 131 2.21 -5.93 2.89
N LEU A 132 3.31 -6.68 3.01
CA LEU A 132 4.39 -6.36 3.92
C LEU A 132 5.30 -5.29 3.29
N GLY A 133 5.21 -4.04 3.74
CA GLY A 133 6.08 -2.95 3.29
C GLY A 133 7.42 -2.95 4.03
N LEU A 134 8.52 -3.01 3.28
CA LEU A 134 9.88 -3.13 3.83
C LEU A 134 10.88 -2.18 3.14
N PRO A 135 11.94 -1.74 3.86
CA PRO A 135 13.08 -1.10 3.25
C PRO A 135 13.85 -2.10 2.39
N ALA A 136 14.20 -1.73 1.16
CA ALA A 136 14.93 -2.58 0.22
C ALA A 136 16.43 -2.72 0.57
N ALA A 137 16.96 -1.83 1.41
CA ALA A 137 18.34 -1.86 1.87
C ALA A 137 18.45 -1.25 3.29
N PRO A 138 19.54 -1.51 4.04
CA PRO A 138 19.76 -0.90 5.35
C PRO A 138 19.71 0.63 5.35
N GLY A 139 20.15 1.27 4.25
CA GLY A 139 20.14 2.72 4.10
C GLY A 139 18.82 3.32 3.58
N ALA A 140 17.81 2.51 3.29
CA ALA A 140 16.55 2.98 2.71
C ALA A 140 15.57 3.56 3.77
N ALA A 141 15.78 3.21 5.04
CA ALA A 141 14.98 3.68 6.18
C ALA A 141 15.88 3.81 7.41
N VAL A 142 15.41 4.52 8.44
CA VAL A 142 16.14 4.70 9.70
C VAL A 142 16.26 3.38 10.46
N SER A 143 15.22 2.54 10.40
CA SER A 143 15.21 1.23 11.06
C SER A 143 14.18 0.28 10.44
N GLY A 144 14.18 -1.00 10.82
CA GLY A 144 13.21 -2.00 10.35
C GLY A 144 13.63 -2.79 9.10
N TYR A 145 14.84 -2.60 8.60
CA TYR A 145 15.39 -3.44 7.53
C TYR A 145 15.48 -4.91 7.97
N ILE A 146 15.05 -5.82 7.08
CA ILE A 146 15.11 -7.26 7.30
C ILE A 146 16.07 -7.86 6.28
N PRO A 147 17.13 -8.59 6.66
CA PRO A 147 17.95 -9.33 5.70
C PRO A 147 17.10 -10.36 4.92
N PRO A 148 17.36 -10.60 3.62
CA PRO A 148 16.55 -11.52 2.81
C PRO A 148 16.39 -12.91 3.42
N ASP A 149 17.45 -13.48 4.00
CA ASP A 149 17.39 -14.80 4.61
C ASP A 149 16.54 -14.83 5.89
N ALA A 150 16.57 -13.76 6.69
CA ALA A 150 15.69 -13.61 7.84
C ALA A 150 14.22 -13.44 7.41
N LEU A 151 13.95 -12.64 6.37
CA LEU A 151 12.60 -12.50 5.81
C LEU A 151 12.05 -13.86 5.37
N LYS A 152 12.83 -14.62 4.58
CA LYS A 152 12.44 -15.93 4.05
C LYS A 152 12.22 -16.98 5.14
N SER A 153 13.07 -17.03 6.16
CA SER A 153 13.06 -18.10 7.16
C SER A 153 12.22 -17.80 8.40
N GLN A 154 12.03 -16.52 8.76
CA GLN A 154 11.44 -16.13 10.05
C GLN A 154 10.11 -15.38 9.91
N VAL A 155 9.87 -14.66 8.80
CA VAL A 155 8.70 -13.79 8.65
C VAL A 155 7.70 -14.36 7.63
N LEU A 156 8.14 -14.61 6.39
CA LEU A 156 7.26 -15.11 5.33
C LEU A 156 6.50 -16.40 5.70
N PRO A 157 7.10 -17.40 6.38
CA PRO A 157 6.37 -18.62 6.74
C PRO A 157 5.17 -18.37 7.67
N ILE A 158 5.21 -17.28 8.46
CA ILE A 158 4.15 -16.92 9.41
C ILE A 158 3.08 -16.09 8.70
N ILE A 159 3.48 -14.98 8.06
CA ILE A 159 2.52 -13.99 7.54
C ILE A 159 1.71 -14.52 6.36
N ARG A 160 2.29 -15.42 5.57
CA ARG A 160 1.65 -16.05 4.40
C ARG A 160 0.50 -16.99 4.76
N MET A 161 0.37 -17.37 6.03
CA MET A 161 -0.77 -18.17 6.49
C MET A 161 -2.07 -17.37 6.50
N SER A 162 -2.00 -16.03 6.50
CA SER A 162 -3.19 -15.20 6.43
C SER A 162 -3.78 -15.19 5.01
N PRO A 163 -5.11 -15.40 4.85
CA PRO A 163 -5.76 -15.27 3.54
C PRO A 163 -5.73 -13.84 2.98
N LYS A 164 -5.40 -12.85 3.83
CA LYS A 164 -5.21 -11.45 3.42
C LYS A 164 -3.84 -11.18 2.84
N TYR A 165 -2.85 -12.08 2.94
CA TYR A 165 -1.51 -11.85 2.43
C TYR A 165 -1.54 -11.62 0.90
N GLY A 166 -1.06 -10.45 0.48
CA GLY A 166 -0.95 -10.06 -0.93
C GLY A 166 0.46 -10.09 -1.50
N GLY A 167 1.49 -10.00 -0.65
CA GLY A 167 2.88 -9.96 -1.09
C GLY A 167 3.76 -9.03 -0.25
N VAL A 168 4.82 -8.53 -0.87
CA VAL A 168 5.81 -7.61 -0.27
C VAL A 168 5.89 -6.33 -1.13
N MET A 169 5.92 -5.17 -0.46
CA MET A 169 6.19 -3.86 -1.06
C MET A 169 7.58 -3.41 -0.63
N LEU A 170 8.37 -2.85 -1.54
CA LEU A 170 9.75 -2.43 -1.28
C LEU A 170 9.93 -0.92 -1.42
N TRP A 171 10.36 -0.28 -0.32
CA TRP A 171 10.85 1.09 -0.30
C TRP A 171 12.38 1.12 -0.43
N SER A 172 12.98 1.54 -1.53
CA SER A 172 12.37 1.90 -2.81
C SER A 172 13.19 1.28 -3.95
N ARG A 173 12.74 1.47 -5.20
CA ARG A 173 13.48 0.96 -6.38
C ARG A 173 14.94 1.42 -6.42
N PHE A 174 15.22 2.64 -5.98
CA PHE A 174 16.58 3.17 -5.93
C PHE A 174 17.52 2.33 -5.05
N TYR A 175 17.00 1.85 -3.92
CA TYR A 175 17.75 1.03 -2.97
C TYR A 175 17.74 -0.47 -3.31
N ASP A 176 16.82 -0.92 -4.16
CA ASP A 176 16.70 -2.31 -4.57
C ASP A 176 17.82 -2.73 -5.54
N ALA A 177 18.98 -3.04 -4.96
CA ALA A 177 20.15 -3.58 -5.65
C ALA A 177 20.20 -5.12 -5.57
N GLY A 178 19.07 -5.80 -5.75
CA GLY A 178 18.96 -7.26 -5.74
C GLY A 178 18.18 -7.85 -4.56
N TYR A 179 17.63 -7.01 -3.68
CA TYR A 179 16.79 -7.46 -2.57
C TYR A 179 15.55 -8.19 -3.10
N SER A 180 14.84 -7.58 -4.06
CA SER A 180 13.68 -8.18 -4.72
C SER A 180 14.03 -9.53 -5.36
N THR A 181 15.17 -9.60 -6.06
CA THR A 181 15.67 -10.83 -6.70
C THR A 181 15.93 -11.93 -5.67
N ALA A 182 16.44 -11.59 -4.50
CA ALA A 182 16.75 -12.56 -3.44
C ALA A 182 15.50 -13.16 -2.76
N ILE A 183 14.35 -12.47 -2.83
CA ILE A 183 13.13 -12.87 -2.12
C ILE A 183 12.01 -13.36 -3.04
N LYS A 184 12.04 -13.01 -4.33
CA LYS A 184 10.92 -13.23 -5.29
C LYS A 184 10.33 -14.64 -5.24
N ASP A 185 11.17 -15.67 -5.20
CA ASP A 185 10.73 -17.07 -5.26
C ASP A 185 10.08 -17.52 -3.95
N SER A 186 10.30 -16.79 -2.86
CA SER A 186 9.73 -17.05 -1.53
C SER A 186 8.44 -16.28 -1.26
N VAL A 187 8.22 -15.16 -1.95
CA VAL A 187 7.06 -14.27 -1.75
C VAL A 187 5.75 -14.96 -2.18
N ASN A 188 5.78 -15.75 -3.26
CA ASN A 188 4.58 -16.36 -3.88
C ASN A 188 4.33 -17.81 -3.44
N GLY A 189 5.16 -18.34 -2.54
CA GLY A 189 5.62 -19.73 -2.60
C GLY A 189 4.60 -20.81 -2.97
N GLY A 190 4.97 -21.62 -3.97
CA GLY A 190 4.75 -23.07 -3.96
C GLY A 190 3.33 -23.62 -3.85
N SER A 191 2.26 -22.87 -4.11
CA SER A 191 0.90 -23.43 -4.22
C SER A 191 0.41 -23.39 -5.67
N SER A 192 0.30 -24.57 -6.27
CA SER A 192 -0.09 -24.87 -7.64
C SER A 192 -1.59 -24.71 -7.93
N ASN A 193 -2.29 -23.80 -7.26
CA ASN A 193 -3.72 -23.57 -7.49
C ASN A 193 -3.95 -22.19 -8.11
N GLY A 194 -3.61 -22.14 -9.40
CA GLY A 194 -3.89 -21.11 -10.40
C GLY A 194 -4.77 -19.93 -9.99
N VAL A 195 -4.13 -18.86 -9.50
CA VAL A 195 -4.32 -17.49 -9.99
C VAL A 195 -2.96 -16.80 -9.84
N HIS A 196 -2.20 -16.69 -10.94
CA HIS A 196 -0.91 -15.98 -10.95
C HIS A 196 -1.15 -14.47 -10.95
N HIS A 197 -1.11 -13.84 -9.78
CA HIS A 197 -0.84 -12.40 -9.68
C HIS A 197 0.51 -12.23 -8.96
N GLU A 198 1.56 -12.04 -9.76
CA GLU A 198 2.86 -11.59 -9.28
C GLU A 198 2.72 -10.12 -8.86
N SER A 199 2.78 -9.84 -7.55
CA SER A 199 2.71 -8.46 -7.06
C SER A 199 3.90 -8.18 -6.14
N ILE A 200 5.06 -7.89 -6.74
CA ILE A 200 6.05 -7.00 -6.11
C ILE A 200 5.58 -5.59 -6.45
N GLY A 201 4.82 -4.97 -5.55
CA GLY A 201 4.45 -3.58 -5.68
C GLY A 201 5.67 -2.71 -5.42
N ILE A 202 6.09 -1.91 -6.40
CA ILE A 202 6.96 -0.76 -6.16
C ILE A 202 6.02 0.42 -6.01
N ALA A 203 5.91 0.98 -4.80
CA ALA A 203 5.21 2.24 -4.61
C ALA A 203 6.01 3.33 -5.35
N ILE A 204 5.42 3.90 -6.41
CA ILE A 204 5.92 5.13 -7.03
C ILE A 204 5.36 6.27 -6.18
N ILE A 205 6.12 6.67 -5.17
CA ILE A 205 5.80 7.83 -4.34
C ILE A 205 6.28 9.07 -5.12
N LEU A 206 5.31 9.84 -5.62
CA LEU A 206 5.57 11.15 -6.21
C LEU A 206 5.54 12.17 -5.06
N ASN A 207 6.72 12.56 -4.57
CA ASN A 207 6.88 13.72 -3.69
C ASN A 207 6.78 15.03 -4.48
#